data_AF-A0AAU3W3X1-F1
#
_entry.id   AF-A0AAU3W3X1-F1
#
_cell.length_a   1.000
_cell.length_b   1.000
_cell.length_c   1.000
_cell.angle_alpha   90.00
_cell.angle_beta   90.00
_cell.angle_gamma   90.00
#
_symmetry.space_group_name_H-M   'P 1'
#
loop_
_entity.id
_entity.type
_entity.pdbx_description
1 polymer ?
#
loop_
_entity_poly.entity_id
_entity_poly.type
_entity_poly.pdbx_seq_one_letter_code
_entity_poly.pdbx_strand_id
1 'polypeptide(L)'
;MPVYQQQLPGLDDIQTVQQPAIEPGRSIQQRFEAFHALNPWVLRHLEALTENCVDKGFRRVGIGMLFELLRWRYGQATQGDAFRLNNNFRSRYVRFLIERHPEWAHLFETRALRAA
;
A
#
# COMPACT_ATOMS: atom_id res chain seq x y z
N MET A 1 -30.70 -3.26 -9.65
CA MET A 1 -30.25 -3.02 -8.26
C MET A 1 -28.88 -2.37 -8.31
N PRO A 2 -28.69 -1.13 -7.85
CA PRO A 2 -27.35 -0.61 -7.69
C PRO A 2 -26.63 -1.48 -6.65
N VAL A 3 -25.54 -2.11 -7.06
CA VAL A 3 -24.66 -2.81 -6.14
C VAL A 3 -23.96 -1.71 -5.35
N TYR A 4 -24.51 -1.35 -4.19
CA TYR A 4 -23.77 -0.54 -3.23
C TYR A 4 -22.48 -1.28 -2.94
N GLN A 5 -21.36 -0.65 -3.25
CA GLN A 5 -20.03 -1.21 -3.05
C GLN A 5 -19.94 -1.58 -1.56
N GLN A 6 -20.11 -2.87 -1.26
CA GLN A 6 -19.98 -3.42 0.08
C GLN A 6 -18.66 -2.90 0.65
N GLN A 7 -18.69 -2.45 1.92
CA GLN A 7 -17.50 -2.06 2.67
C GLN A 7 -16.32 -2.93 2.26
N LEU A 8 -15.22 -2.31 1.80
CA LEU A 8 -14.00 -3.04 1.49
C LEU A 8 -13.56 -3.70 2.81
N PRO A 9 -13.65 -5.03 2.95
CA PRO A 9 -13.37 -5.69 4.21
C PRO A 9 -11.89 -5.49 4.56
N GLY A 10 -11.59 -5.26 5.84
CA GLY A 10 -10.22 -5.17 6.34
C GLY A 10 -9.59 -3.78 6.34
N LEU A 11 -10.39 -2.70 6.21
CA LEU A 11 -9.91 -1.31 6.28
C LEU A 11 -10.47 -0.55 7.50
N ASP A 12 -10.80 -1.27 8.57
CA ASP A 12 -11.55 -0.73 9.72
C ASP A 12 -10.63 -0.15 10.82
N ASP A 13 -9.32 -0.43 10.76
CA ASP A 13 -8.29 -0.01 11.72
C ASP A 13 -7.26 0.90 11.04
N ILE A 14 -7.74 2.00 10.46
CA ILE A 14 -6.88 3.05 9.91
C ILE A 14 -6.36 3.91 11.07
N GLN A 15 -5.03 3.96 11.22
CA GLN A 15 -4.34 4.73 12.25
C GLN A 15 -3.64 5.94 11.62
N THR A 16 -3.46 7.02 12.38
CA THR A 16 -2.71 8.19 11.91
C THR A 16 -1.29 7.80 11.48
N VAL A 17 -0.86 8.27 10.29
CA VAL A 17 0.48 7.96 9.78
C VAL A 17 1.54 8.58 10.67
N GLN A 18 2.48 7.76 11.12
CA GLN A 18 3.67 8.19 11.84
C GLN A 18 4.85 8.31 10.88
N GLN A 19 5.57 9.43 10.92
CA GLN A 19 6.78 9.61 10.12
C GLN A 19 8.02 9.33 10.96
N PRO A 20 8.98 8.52 10.47
CA PRO A 20 10.25 8.36 11.14
C PRO A 20 11.04 9.67 11.11
N ALA A 21 11.95 9.85 12.08
CA ALA A 21 12.86 10.98 12.09
C ALA A 21 13.64 11.09 10.76
N ILE A 22 13.80 12.32 10.27
CA ILE A 22 14.58 12.57 9.05
C ILE A 22 16.05 12.43 9.40
N GLU A 23 16.67 11.34 8.94
CA GLU A 23 18.09 11.11 9.12
C GLU A 23 18.84 11.23 7.78
N PRO A 24 19.78 12.18 7.65
CA PRO A 24 20.60 12.30 6.45
C PRO A 24 21.47 11.06 6.27
N GLY A 25 21.67 10.63 5.02
CA GLY A 25 22.51 9.48 4.67
C GLY A 25 21.82 8.10 4.68
N ARG A 26 20.58 7.98 5.15
CA ARG A 26 19.84 6.71 5.07
C ARG A 26 19.43 6.35 3.64
N SER A 27 19.61 5.09 3.29
CA SER A 27 19.12 4.53 2.02
C SER A 27 17.58 4.54 1.97
N ILE A 28 17.02 4.46 0.76
CA ILE A 28 15.56 4.33 0.56
C ILE A 28 15.02 3.10 1.30
N GLN A 29 15.81 2.02 1.39
CA GLN A 29 15.44 0.79 2.09
C GLN A 29 15.31 1.02 3.59
N GLN A 30 16.31 1.62 4.23
CA GLN A 30 16.27 1.92 5.67
C GLN A 30 15.14 2.89 6.03
N ARG A 31 14.86 3.86 5.15
CA ARG A 31 13.72 4.77 5.31
C ARG A 31 12.38 4.05 5.20
N PHE A 32 12.28 3.08 4.29
CA PHE A 32 11.11 2.22 4.16
C PHE A 32 10.90 1.35 5.39
N GLU A 33 11.94 0.69 5.89
CA GLU A 33 11.86 -0.18 7.08
C GLU A 33 11.42 0.62 8.31
N ALA A 34 12.02 1.79 8.54
CA ALA A 34 11.63 2.68 9.64
C ALA A 34 10.17 3.15 9.50
N PHE A 35 9.74 3.49 8.28
CA PHE A 35 8.35 3.86 8.03
C PHE A 35 7.39 2.68 8.25
N HIS A 36 7.74 1.49 7.76
CA HIS A 36 6.91 0.30 7.88
C HIS A 36 6.78 -0.14 9.35
N ALA A 37 7.86 -0.09 10.11
CA ALA A 37 7.86 -0.42 11.54
C ALA A 37 6.89 0.47 12.34
N LEU A 38 6.77 1.75 11.96
CA LEU A 38 5.84 2.70 12.58
C LEU A 38 4.40 2.59 12.04
N ASN A 39 4.22 2.02 10.85
CA ASN A 39 2.93 1.95 10.17
C ASN A 39 2.65 0.53 9.60
N PRO A 40 2.67 -0.53 10.42
CA PRO A 40 2.47 -1.89 9.94
C PRO A 40 1.07 -2.10 9.34
N TRP A 41 0.10 -1.29 9.77
CA TRP A 41 -1.28 -1.30 9.26
C TRP A 41 -1.35 -1.03 7.75
N VAL A 42 -0.42 -0.24 7.19
CA VAL A 42 -0.37 0.05 5.75
C VAL A 42 -0.21 -1.24 4.95
N LEU A 43 0.70 -2.14 5.37
CA LEU A 43 0.88 -3.41 4.69
C LEU A 43 -0.37 -4.27 4.76
N ARG A 44 -0.97 -4.41 5.96
CA ARG A 44 -2.19 -5.21 6.15
C ARG A 44 -3.32 -4.75 5.22
N HIS A 45 -3.49 -3.43 5.08
CA HIS A 45 -4.51 -2.87 4.20
C HIS A 45 -4.18 -3.12 2.72
N LEU A 46 -2.90 -3.06 2.34
CA LEU A 46 -2.48 -3.41 0.97
C LEU A 46 -2.69 -4.90 0.67
N GLU A 47 -2.44 -5.79 1.63
CA GLU A 47 -2.73 -7.23 1.53
C GLU A 47 -4.25 -7.44 1.31
N ALA A 48 -5.10 -6.86 2.18
CA ALA A 48 -6.56 -6.97 2.06
C ALA A 48 -7.11 -6.43 0.73
N LEU A 49 -6.57 -5.30 0.25
CA LEU A 49 -6.94 -4.75 -1.05
C LEU A 49 -6.51 -5.66 -2.21
N THR A 50 -5.33 -6.27 -2.10
CA THR A 50 -4.81 -7.18 -3.13
C THR A 50 -5.65 -8.45 -3.19
N GLU A 51 -5.94 -9.04 -2.03
CA GLU A 51 -6.83 -10.20 -1.91
C GLU A 51 -8.22 -9.90 -2.49
N ASN A 52 -8.79 -8.73 -2.19
CA ASN A 52 -10.07 -8.32 -2.78
C ASN A 52 -10.02 -8.20 -4.32
N CYS A 53 -8.88 -7.78 -4.88
CA CYS A 53 -8.70 -7.78 -6.34
C CYS A 53 -8.66 -9.21 -6.90
N VAL A 54 -7.98 -10.13 -6.21
CA VAL A 54 -7.91 -11.55 -6.60
C VAL A 54 -9.30 -12.17 -6.60
N ASP A 55 -10.07 -11.98 -5.53
CA ASP A 55 -11.43 -12.52 -5.40
C ASP A 55 -12.37 -12.01 -6.49
N LYS A 56 -12.13 -10.79 -6.97
CA LYS A 56 -12.87 -10.17 -8.08
C LYS A 56 -12.36 -10.58 -9.46
N GLY A 57 -11.38 -11.47 -9.55
CA GLY A 57 -10.82 -11.99 -10.80
C GLY A 57 -9.90 -11.00 -11.54
N PHE A 58 -9.30 -10.04 -10.84
CA PHE A 58 -8.35 -9.12 -11.45
C PHE A 58 -7.11 -9.91 -11.89
N ARG A 59 -6.72 -9.75 -13.16
CA ARG A 59 -5.50 -10.36 -13.69
C ARG A 59 -4.25 -9.52 -13.44
N ARG A 60 -4.42 -8.24 -13.16
CA ARG A 60 -3.35 -7.25 -12.97
C ARG A 60 -3.75 -6.21 -11.94
N VAL A 61 -2.82 -5.86 -11.06
CA VAL A 61 -3.01 -4.92 -9.96
C VAL A 61 -1.81 -3.95 -9.92
N GLY A 62 -2.10 -2.66 -10.00
CA GLY A 62 -1.10 -1.61 -9.86
C GLY A 62 -0.96 -1.16 -8.42
N ILE A 63 0.26 -1.18 -7.85
CA ILE A 63 0.48 -0.66 -6.50
C ILE A 63 0.09 0.81 -6.35
N GLY A 64 0.20 1.59 -7.43
CA GLY A 64 -0.25 2.98 -7.43
C GLY A 64 -1.74 3.09 -7.15
N MET A 65 -2.56 2.25 -7.78
CA MET A 65 -4.00 2.19 -7.53
C MET A 65 -4.29 1.80 -6.07
N LEU A 66 -3.63 0.77 -5.54
CA LEU A 66 -3.83 0.36 -4.14
C LEU A 66 -3.48 1.49 -3.17
N PHE A 67 -2.40 2.23 -3.44
CA PHE A 67 -2.00 3.39 -2.64
C PHE A 67 -2.99 4.55 -2.74
N GLU A 68 -3.53 4.86 -3.91
CA GLU A 68 -4.54 5.90 -4.06
C GLU A 68 -5.84 5.53 -3.34
N LEU A 69 -6.25 4.26 -3.42
CA LEU A 69 -7.43 3.77 -2.70
C LEU A 69 -7.23 3.84 -1.19
N LEU A 70 -6.05 3.44 -0.69
CA LEU A 70 -5.71 3.56 0.72
C LEU A 70 -5.66 5.03 1.17
N ARG A 71 -5.12 5.94 0.34
CA ARG A 71 -5.11 7.38 0.60
C ARG A 71 -6.53 7.94 0.70
N TRP A 72 -7.41 7.58 -0.23
CA TRP A 72 -8.80 8.02 -0.21
C TRP A 72 -9.50 7.55 1.07
N ARG A 73 -9.32 6.28 1.46
CA ARG A 73 -9.89 5.73 2.70
C ARG A 73 -9.35 6.41 3.94
N TYR A 74 -8.05 6.68 3.98
CA TYR A 74 -7.44 7.44 5.07
C TYR A 74 -8.06 8.83 5.20
N GLY A 75 -8.19 9.58 4.10
CA GLY A 75 -8.80 10.91 4.12
C GLY A 75 -10.24 10.91 4.66
N GLN A 76 -11.00 9.86 4.38
CA GLN A 76 -12.34 9.67 4.96
C GLN A 76 -12.29 9.41 6.48
N ALA A 77 -11.28 8.70 6.96
CA ALA A 77 -11.14 8.31 8.37
C ALA A 77 -10.53 9.42 9.26
N THR A 78 -9.61 10.23 8.74
CA THR A 78 -8.79 11.16 9.54
C THR A 78 -9.16 12.64 9.39
N GLN A 79 -10.34 12.96 8.86
CA GLN A 79 -10.89 14.33 8.73
C GLN A 79 -9.87 15.39 8.25
N GLY A 80 -9.06 15.05 7.25
CA GLY A 80 -8.17 16.02 6.59
C GLY A 80 -6.71 16.02 7.03
N ASP A 81 -6.28 15.10 7.90
CA ASP A 81 -4.84 14.91 8.13
C ASP A 81 -4.18 14.45 6.82
N ALA A 82 -3.21 15.21 6.32
CA ALA A 82 -2.67 15.00 4.98
C ALA A 82 -1.86 13.71 4.95
N PHE A 83 -2.48 12.62 4.47
CA PHE A 83 -1.84 11.33 4.26
C PHE A 83 -0.61 11.46 3.36
N ARG A 84 0.58 11.52 3.98
CA ARG A 84 1.84 11.69 3.27
C ARG A 84 2.54 10.35 3.06
N LEU A 85 1.82 9.35 2.52
CA LEU A 85 2.48 8.15 2.01
C LEU A 85 3.46 8.57 0.93
N ASN A 86 4.75 8.40 1.20
CA ASN A 86 5.79 8.72 0.26
C ASN A 86 5.72 7.75 -0.93
N ASN A 87 5.56 8.30 -2.14
CA ASN A 87 5.52 7.49 -3.37
C ASN A 87 6.78 6.63 -3.56
N ASN A 88 7.89 7.00 -2.92
CA ASN A 88 9.16 6.25 -2.96
C ASN A 88 9.04 4.83 -2.39
N PHE A 89 8.06 4.57 -1.52
CA PHE A 89 7.92 3.26 -0.87
C PHE A 89 7.06 2.27 -1.66
N ARG A 90 6.33 2.70 -2.69
CA ARG A 90 5.48 1.81 -3.52
C ARG A 90 6.26 0.60 -4.03
N SER A 91 7.46 0.82 -4.58
CA SER A 91 8.29 -0.27 -5.10
C SER A 91 8.78 -1.24 -4.03
N ARG A 92 8.89 -0.79 -2.77
CA ARG A 92 9.28 -1.65 -1.64
C ARG A 92 8.09 -2.44 -1.12
N TYR A 93 6.93 -1.80 -1.01
CA TYR A 93 5.69 -2.49 -0.68
C TYR A 93 5.30 -3.57 -1.69
N VAL A 94 5.46 -3.35 -3.01
CA VAL A 94 5.23 -4.43 -3.99
C VAL A 94 6.13 -5.63 -3.75
N ARG A 95 7.44 -5.38 -3.59
CA ARG A 95 8.39 -6.47 -3.33
C ARG A 95 8.04 -7.20 -2.05
N PHE A 96 7.64 -6.47 -1.00
CA PHE A 96 7.28 -7.06 0.27
C PHE A 96 5.98 -7.86 0.22
N LEU A 97 4.98 -7.39 -0.54
CA LEU A 97 3.76 -8.17 -0.82
C LEU A 97 4.09 -9.47 -1.56
N ILE A 98 4.93 -9.41 -2.59
CA ILE A 98 5.34 -10.61 -3.36
C ILE A 98 6.18 -11.56 -2.51
N GLU A 99 7.05 -11.05 -1.63
CA GLU A 99 7.84 -11.86 -0.72
C GLU A 99 6.96 -12.63 0.27
N ARG A 100 5.90 -11.99 0.78
CA ARG A 100 4.94 -12.59 1.71
C ARG A 100 3.91 -13.47 1.03
N HIS A 101 3.55 -13.12 -0.20
CA HIS A 101 2.56 -13.80 -1.04
C HIS A 101 3.14 -14.04 -2.44
N PRO A 102 4.01 -15.06 -2.61
CA PRO A 102 4.63 -15.37 -3.91
C PRO A 102 3.60 -15.65 -5.01
N GLU A 103 2.41 -16.13 -4.64
CA GLU A 103 1.27 -16.33 -5.53
C GLU A 103 0.81 -15.03 -6.20
N TRP A 104 1.04 -13.85 -5.61
CA TRP A 104 0.67 -12.56 -6.19
C TRP A 104 1.70 -12.00 -7.16
N ALA A 105 2.86 -12.64 -7.33
CA ALA A 105 3.92 -12.17 -8.23
C ALA A 105 3.40 -11.88 -9.65
N HIS A 106 2.48 -12.70 -10.16
CA HIS A 106 1.91 -12.55 -11.50
C HIS A 106 0.87 -11.41 -11.60
N LEU A 107 0.33 -10.93 -10.48
CA LEU A 107 -0.67 -9.86 -10.44
C LEU A 107 -0.04 -8.48 -10.56
N PHE A 108 1.16 -8.29 -10.00
CA PHE A 108 1.82 -7.00 -9.99
C PHE A 108 2.66 -6.80 -11.24
N GLU A 109 2.31 -5.80 -12.06
CA GLU A 109 3.22 -5.30 -13.08
C GLU A 109 4.32 -4.48 -12.43
N THR A 110 5.40 -5.12 -11.99
CA THR A 110 6.65 -4.40 -11.75
C THR A 110 7.20 -3.97 -13.10
N ARG A 111 6.95 -2.72 -13.53
CA ARG A 111 7.73 -2.15 -14.63
C ARG A 111 9.20 -2.33 -14.25
N ALA A 112 9.95 -3.07 -15.06
CA ALA A 112 11.39 -3.17 -14.90
C ALA A 112 11.92 -1.74 -14.83
N LEU A 113 12.66 -1.42 -13.76
CA LEU A 113 13.38 -0.16 -13.67
C LEU A 113 14.36 -0.16 -14.84
N ARG A 114 14.04 0.57 -15.91
CA ARG A 114 15.03 0.90 -16.92
C ARG A 114 16.01 1.83 -16.23
N ALA A 115 17.19 1.31 -15.91
CA ALA A 115 18.35 2.16 -15.71
C ALA A 115 18.57 2.91 -17.03
N ALA A 116 18.48 4.24 -16.98
CA ALA A 116 18.92 5.11 -18.06
C ALA A 116 20.36 5.53 -17.77
#